data_AF-A0A7J8NWL6-F1
#
_entry.id   AF-A0A7J8NWL6-F1
#
_cell.length_a   1.000
_cell.length_b   1.000
_cell.length_c   1.000
_cell.angle_alpha   90.00
_cell.angle_beta   90.00
_cell.angle_gamma   90.00
#
_symmetry.space_group_name_H-M   'P 1'
#
loop_
_entity.id
_entity.type
_entity.pdbx_description
1 polymer ?
#
loop_
_entity_poly.entity_id
_entity_poly.type
_entity_poly.pdbx_seq_one_letter_code
_entity_poly.pdbx_strand_id
1 'polypeptide(L)' 'MLADPRHPAESTSASNESVLKVALDHGKAAGVIKSHDRVVVCQKVGDASVVKIIELED' A
#
# COMPACT_ATOMS: atom_id res chain seq x y z
N MET A 1 12.00 10.56 -9.25
CA MET A 1 11.60 9.92 -10.53
C MET A 1 10.10 9.67 -10.43
N LEU A 2 9.28 10.50 -11.08
CA LEU A 2 7.82 10.39 -11.07
C LEU A 2 7.44 9.42 -12.20
N ALA A 3 6.81 8.29 -11.88
CA ALA A 3 6.47 7.27 -12.88
C ALA A 3 5.45 7.82 -13.90
N ASP A 4 5.61 7.45 -15.18
CA ASP A 4 4.67 7.80 -16.27
C ASP A 4 3.31 7.13 -16.01
N PRO A 5 2.20 7.89 -15.89
CA PRO A 5 0.87 7.34 -15.62
C PRO A 5 0.37 6.34 -16.66
N ARG A 6 1.00 6.31 -17.84
CA ARG A 6 0.64 5.42 -18.96
C ARG A 6 1.37 4.09 -18.90
N HIS A 7 2.25 3.87 -17.94
CA HIS A 7 2.91 2.58 -17.80
C HIS A 7 1.94 1.61 -17.11
N PRO A 8 1.53 0.50 -17.78
CA PRO A 8 0.79 -0.54 -17.10
C PRO A 8 1.66 -1.01 -15.93
N ALA A 9 1.09 -1.01 -14.72
CA ALA A 9 1.78 -1.53 -13.55
C ALA A 9 2.11 -2.99 -13.83
N GLU A 10 3.38 -3.29 -14.15
CA GLU A 10 3.87 -4.65 -14.22
C GLU A 10 3.50 -5.29 -12.88
N SER A 11 2.59 -6.27 -12.95
CA SER A 11 2.08 -6.97 -11.79
C SER A 11 3.16 -7.95 -11.35
N THR A 12 4.29 -7.42 -10.90
CA THR A 12 5.35 -8.19 -10.28
C THR A 12 4.71 -8.88 -9.09
N SER A 13 4.72 -10.21 -9.08
CA SER A 13 4.17 -11.05 -8.02
C SER A 13 4.99 -10.97 -6.73
N ALA A 14 5.38 -9.76 -6.32
CA ALA A 14 5.77 -9.48 -4.95
C ALA A 14 4.53 -9.81 -4.11
N SER A 15 4.67 -10.76 -3.19
CA SER A 15 3.62 -11.18 -2.27
C SER A 15 2.91 -9.92 -1.76
N ASN A 16 1.62 -9.74 -2.06
CA ASN A 16 0.86 -8.50 -1.85
C ASN A 16 1.05 -7.85 -0.47
N GLU A 17 1.39 -8.65 0.53
CA GLU A 17 1.74 -8.25 1.90
C GLU A 17 3.07 -7.50 2.01
N SER A 18 4.11 -7.87 1.24
CA SER A 18 5.42 -7.21 1.28
C SER A 18 5.38 -5.80 0.68
N VAL A 19 4.59 -5.57 -0.37
CA VAL A 19 4.40 -4.24 -0.98
C VAL A 19 3.65 -3.30 -0.02
N LEU A 20 2.60 -3.81 0.64
CA LEU A 20 1.86 -3.04 1.64
C LEU A 20 2.75 -2.64 2.82
N LYS A 21 3.62 -3.55 3.27
CA LYS A 21 4.59 -3.27 4.33
C LYS A 21 5.53 -2.12 3.95
N VAL A 22 6.10 -2.14 2.75
CA VAL A 22 7.01 -1.06 2.29
C VAL A 22 6.31 0.29 2.24
N ALA A 23 5.07 0.34 1.72
CA ALA A 23 4.29 1.58 1.68
C ALA A 23 4.00 2.13 3.07
N LEU A 24 3.66 1.24 4.02
CA LEU A 24 3.39 1.61 5.41
C LEU A 24 4.65 2.11 6.12
N ASP A 25 5.77 1.40 5.97
CA ASP A 25 7.07 1.79 6.54
C ASP A 25 7.53 3.15 5.99
N HIS A 26 7.34 3.39 4.69
CA HIS A 26 7.63 4.68 4.08
C HIS A 26 6.74 5.80 4.64
N GLY A 27 5.44 5.55 4.79
CA GLY A 27 4.51 6.53 5.37
C GLY A 27 4.83 6.85 6.84
N LYS A 28 5.26 5.85 7.62
CA LYS A 28 5.77 6.02 8.98
C LYS A 28 7.04 6.86 9.01
N ALA A 29 8.02 6.54 8.15
CA ALA A 29 9.28 7.28 8.04
C ALA A 29 9.08 8.73 7.58
N ALA A 30 8.11 8.98 6.70
CA ALA A 30 7.72 10.32 6.26
C ALA A 30 6.91 11.10 7.32
N GLY A 31 6.52 10.46 8.43
CA GLY A 31 5.70 11.06 9.49
C GLY A 31 4.23 11.29 9.10
N VAL A 32 3.80 10.73 7.97
CA VAL A 32 2.41 10.81 7.46
C VAL A 32 1.50 9.84 8.22
N ILE A 33 2.07 8.70 8.63
CA ILE A 33 1.35 7.62 9.33
C ILE A 33 1.92 7.49 10.75
N LYS A 34 1.05 7.44 11.74
CA LYS A 34 1.39 7.28 13.16
C LYS A 34 0.75 6.03 13.76
N SER A 35 1.21 5.67 14.96
CA SER A 35 0.52 4.67 15.79
C SER A 35 -0.94 5.09 16.02
N HIS A 36 -1.84 4.11 16.03
CA HIS A 36 -3.29 4.28 16.17
C HIS A 36 -4.02 4.97 15.00
N ASP A 37 -3.33 5.29 13.91
CA ASP A 37 -4.02 5.69 12.70
C ASP A 37 -4.78 4.52 12.08
N ARG A 38 -5.88 4.84 11.40
CA ARG A 38 -6.65 3.87 10.60
C ARG A 38 -6.38 4.14 9.12
N VAL A 39 -5.82 3.15 8.44
CA VAL A 39 -5.41 3.26 7.04
C VAL A 39 -6.39 2.48 6.17
N VAL A 40 -6.86 3.12 5.11
CA VAL A 40 -7.66 2.46 4.06
C VAL A 40 -6.72 1.97 2.96
N VAL A 41 -6.72 0.67 2.74
CA VAL A 41 -5.92 0.01 1.71
C VAL A 41 -6.84 -0.37 0.55
N CYS A 42 -6.54 0.18 -0.63
CA CYS A 42 -7.18 -0.19 -1.88
C CYS A 42 -6.23 -1.06 -2.69
N GLN A 43 -6.63 -2.28 -3.01
CA GLN A 43 -5.80 -3.22 -3.75
C GLN A 43 -6.57 -3.91 -4.88
N LYS A 44 -5.95 -4.03 -6.04
CA LYS A 44 -6.42 -4.90 -7.12
C LYS A 44 -5.79 -6.29 -6.93
N VAL A 45 -6.61 -7.34 -6.84
CA VAL A 45 -6.16 -8.72 -6.68
C VAL A 45 -6.77 -9.56 -7.82
N GLY A 46 -5.96 -9.91 -8.82
CA GLY A 46 -6.48 -10.48 -10.06
C GLY A 46 -7.46 -9.50 -10.73
N ASP A 47 -8.70 -9.93 -10.96
CA ASP A 47 -9.79 -9.10 -11.49
C ASP A 47 -10.66 -8.45 -10.41
N ALA A 48 -10.41 -8.77 -9.13
CA ALA A 48 -11.15 -8.20 -8.00
C ALA A 48 -10.52 -6.89 -7.52
N SER A 49 -11.36 -6.01 -6.97
CA SER A 49 -10.95 -4.81 -6.22
C SER A 49 -11.32 -5.01 -4.75
N VAL A 50 -10.33 -4.91 -3.87
CA VAL A 50 -10.47 -5.14 -2.44
C VAL A 50 -10.16 -3.84 -1.70
N VAL A 51 -11.01 -3.50 -0.74
CA VAL A 51 -10.78 -2.39 0.19
C VAL A 51 -10.72 -2.95 1.61
N LYS A 52 -9.69 -2.61 2.37
CA LYS A 52 -9.54 -2.98 3.78
C LYS A 52 -9.23 -1.76 4.62
N ILE A 53 -9.74 -1.74 5.84
CA ILE A 53 -9.35 -0.76 6.84
C ILE A 53 -8.48 -1.50 7.84
N ILE A 54 -7.26 -1.01 8.04
CA ILE A 54 -6.34 -1.54 9.04
C ILE A 54 -6.13 -0.49 10.12
N GLU A 55 -6.11 -0.94 11.37
CA GLU A 55 -5.69 -0.13 12.51
C GLU A 55 -4.22 -0.42 12.78
N LEU A 56 -3.45 0.64 13.02
CA LEU A 56 -2.03 0.52 13.28
C LEU A 56 -1.79 0.41 14.78
N GLU A 57 -1.19 -0.69 15.17
CA GLU A 57 -0.67 -0.91 16.53
C GLU A 57 0.69 -0.21 16.69
N ASP A 58 1.08 0.03 17.94
CA ASP A 58 2.41 0.55 18.30
C ASP A 58 3.53 -0.44 17.92
#